data_AF-A0A966SWE8-F1
#
_entry.id   AF-A0A966SWE8-F1
#
_cell.length_a   1.000
_cell.length_b   1.000
_cell.length_c   1.000
_cell.angle_alpha   90.00
_cell.angle_beta   90.00
_cell.angle_gamma   90.00
#
_symmetry.space_group_name_H-M   'P 1'
#
loop_
_entity.id
_entity.type
_entity.pdbx_description
1 polymer ?
#
loop_
_entity_poly.entity_id
_entity_poly.type
_entity_poly.pdbx_seq_one_letter_code
_entity_poly.pdbx_strand_id
1 'polypeptide(L)'
;MTTLSTLRRIPTRVGAIAIADEGSGTPVVLWPSLFSDHRLYAALVPLIGDRWRTIGIDGPGFGQSDAPRAEVQADVYADVVLDCLDAL
;
A
#
# COMPACT_ATOMS: atom_id res chain seq x y z
N MET A 1 12.31 -14.75 9.94
CA MET A 1 12.35 -15.25 8.56
C MET A 1 11.36 -14.42 7.77
N THR A 2 11.82 -13.33 7.16
CA THR A 2 10.94 -12.37 6.46
C THR A 2 10.30 -13.09 5.28
N THR A 3 9.01 -13.39 5.38
CA THR A 3 8.23 -13.84 4.22
C THR A 3 8.38 -12.80 3.14
N LEU A 4 8.81 -13.20 1.94
CA LEU A 4 8.83 -12.31 0.79
C LEU A 4 7.37 -11.97 0.45
N SER A 5 6.91 -10.82 0.95
CA SER A 5 5.69 -10.17 0.49
C SER A 5 5.73 -10.11 -1.04
N THR A 6 4.75 -10.74 -1.69
CA THR A 6 4.61 -10.62 -3.13
C THR A 6 3.89 -9.32 -3.40
N LEU A 7 4.62 -8.30 -3.85
CA LEU A 7 4.03 -7.02 -4.26
C LEU A 7 3.02 -7.26 -5.39
N ARG A 8 1.74 -6.95 -5.14
CA ARG A 8 0.70 -6.94 -6.16
C ARG A 8 0.56 -5.53 -6.72
N ARG A 9 0.30 -5.41 -8.03
CA ARG A 9 -0.03 -4.12 -8.66
C ARG A 9 -1.51 -4.07 -8.99
N ILE A 10 -2.21 -3.08 -8.43
CA ILE A 10 -3.64 -2.86 -8.61
C ILE A 10 -3.84 -1.66 -9.54
N PRO A 11 -4.56 -1.81 -10.67
CA PRO A 11 -4.99 -0.67 -11.47
C PRO A 11 -5.93 0.24 -10.66
N THR A 12 -5.64 1.54 -10.62
CA THR A 12 -6.47 2.55 -9.94
C THR A 12 -6.73 3.74 -10.85
N ARG A 13 -7.55 4.68 -10.39
CA ARG A 13 -7.84 5.93 -11.11
C ARG A 13 -6.61 6.81 -11.39
N VAL A 14 -5.50 6.64 -10.66
CA VAL A 14 -4.27 7.44 -10.84
C VAL A 14 -3.09 6.66 -11.44
N GLY A 15 -3.28 5.40 -11.82
CA GLY A 15 -2.22 4.50 -12.29
C GLY A 15 -2.19 3.18 -11.51
N ALA A 16 -1.29 2.27 -11.86
CA ALA A 16 -1.17 1.00 -11.15
C ALA A 16 -0.37 1.18 -9.84
N ILE A 17 -1.01 0.87 -8.71
CA ILE A 17 -0.48 1.03 -7.36
C ILE A 17 0.05 -0.30 -6.83
N ALA A 18 1.27 -0.30 -6.31
CA ALA A 18 1.86 -1.47 -5.70
C ALA A 18 1.45 -1.60 -4.23
N ILE A 19 1.09 -2.81 -3.82
CA ILE A 19 0.68 -3.15 -2.46
C ILE A 19 1.45 -4.37 -1.94
N ALA A 20 1.91 -4.28 -0.70
CA ALA A 20 2.47 -5.37 0.09
C ALA A 20 1.35 -5.89 1.03
N ASP A 21 0.91 -7.11 0.80
CA ASP A 21 -0.22 -7.73 1.51
C ASP A 21 0.27 -8.92 2.32
N GLU A 22 0.31 -8.77 3.64
CA GLU A 22 0.96 -9.71 4.55
C GLU A 22 0.06 -10.07 5.73
N GLY A 23 0.15 -11.32 6.18
CA GLY A 23 -0.60 -11.82 7.34
C GLY A 23 -2.05 -12.16 7.02
N SER A 24 -2.87 -12.22 8.07
CA SER A 24 -4.28 -12.61 7.99
C SER A 24 -5.07 -12.00 9.16
N GLY A 25 -6.40 -11.90 9.03
CA GLY A 25 -7.26 -11.34 10.07
C GLY A 25 -7.71 -9.91 9.76
N THR A 26 -7.85 -9.06 10.77
CA THR A 26 -8.40 -7.71 10.60
C THR A 26 -7.45 -6.85 9.77
N PRO A 27 -7.89 -6.21 8.67
CA PRO A 27 -7.01 -5.43 7.82
C PRO A 27 -6.56 -4.13 8.49
N VAL A 28 -5.28 -3.80 8.32
CA VAL A 28 -4.67 -2.50 8.68
C VAL A 28 -3.97 -1.95 7.45
N VAL A 29 -4.44 -0.80 6.98
CA VAL A 29 -3.81 -0.09 5.85
C VAL A 29 -2.67 0.78 6.37
N LEU A 30 -1.51 0.65 5.75
CA LEU A 30 -0.31 1.42 6.07
C LEU A 30 0.01 2.34 4.90
N TRP A 31 -0.35 3.62 5.04
CA TRP A 31 -0.10 4.66 4.04
C TRP A 31 1.18 5.46 4.39
N PRO A 32 2.23 5.41 3.55
CA PRO A 32 3.51 6.03 3.86
C PRO A 32 3.47 7.57 3.77
N SER A 33 4.45 8.21 4.42
CA SER A 33 4.71 9.65 4.24
C SER A 33 5.31 9.92 2.85
N LEU A 34 5.44 11.20 2.49
CA LEU A 34 6.11 11.64 1.27
C LEU A 34 7.55 11.09 1.19
N PHE A 35 8.01 10.82 -0.04
CA PHE A 35 9.35 10.25 -0.32
C PHE A 35 9.61 8.88 0.30
N SER A 36 8.56 8.15 0.65
CA SER A 36 8.63 6.81 1.24
C SER A 36 7.69 5.84 0.52
N ASP A 37 7.84 4.55 0.82
CA ASP A 37 7.05 3.46 0.27
C ASP A 37 6.71 2.43 1.39
N HIS A 38 6.12 1.29 1.06
CA HIS A 38 5.74 0.25 2.04
C HIS A 38 6.89 -0.16 2.99
N ARG A 39 8.16 -0.04 2.57
CA ARG A 39 9.33 -0.42 3.36
C ARG A 39 9.51 0.45 4.61
N LEU A 40 8.87 1.62 4.68
CA LEU A 40 8.83 2.45 5.89
C LEU A 40 8.33 1.65 7.11
N TYR A 41 7.48 0.65 6.87
CA TYR A 41 6.87 -0.18 7.90
C TYR A 41 7.51 -1.55 8.06
N ALA A 42 8.61 -1.86 7.38
CA ALA A 42 9.21 -3.21 7.37
C ALA A 42 9.56 -3.73 8.78
N ALA A 43 9.92 -2.84 9.71
CA ALA A 43 10.17 -3.20 11.11
C ALA A 43 8.89 -3.28 11.97
N LEU A 44 7.81 -2.60 11.57
CA LEU A 44 6.52 -2.59 12.28
C LEU A 44 5.67 -3.81 11.95
N VAL A 45 5.61 -4.20 10.67
CA VAL A 45 4.79 -5.33 10.19
C VAL A 45 4.96 -6.60 11.04
N PRO A 46 6.18 -7.10 11.33
CA PRO A 46 6.34 -8.30 12.16
C PRO A 46 5.95 -8.11 13.64
N LEU A 47 5.75 -6.87 14.12
CA LEU A 47 5.39 -6.56 15.50
C LEU A 47 3.89 -6.40 15.71
N ILE A 48 3.10 -6.23 14.65
CA ILE A 48 1.66 -5.98 14.73
C ILE A 48 0.90 -7.23 15.25
N GLY A 49 1.48 -8.42 15.05
CA GLY A 49 0.98 -9.70 15.53
C GLY A 49 -0.07 -10.37 14.63
N ASP A 50 -0.29 -11.67 14.85
CA ASP A 50 -0.96 -12.58 13.91
C ASP A 50 -2.49 -12.38 13.76
N ARG A 51 -3.07 -11.43 14.49
CA ARG A 51 -4.51 -11.10 14.39
C ARG A 51 -4.83 -10.09 13.28
N TRP A 52 -3.80 -9.51 12.68
CA TRP A 52 -3.95 -8.44 11.72
C TRP A 52 -3.31 -8.82 10.38
N ARG A 53 -3.96 -8.38 9.31
CA ARG A 53 -3.46 -8.42 7.94
C ARG A 53 -2.97 -7.02 7.58
N THR A 54 -1.69 -6.84 7.32
CA THR A 54 -1.13 -5.54 6.94
C THR A 54 -1.18 -5.35 5.44
N ILE A 55 -1.70 -4.21 5.00
CA ILE A 55 -1.77 -3.78 3.60
C ILE A 55 -0.90 -2.52 3.47
N GLY A 56 0.37 -2.71 3.12
CA GLY A 56 1.31 -1.61 2.85
C GLY A 56 1.15 -1.08 1.44
N ILE A 57 0.94 0.22 1.29
CA ILE A 57 0.73 0.86 -0.02
C ILE A 57 2.00 1.63 -0.42
N ASP A 58 2.42 1.50 -1.68
CA ASP A 58 3.35 2.44 -2.28
C ASP A 58 2.55 3.64 -2.81
N GLY A 59 2.76 4.82 -2.23
CA GLY A 59 2.04 6.03 -2.67
C GLY A 59 2.25 6.30 -4.17
N PRO A 60 1.30 6.97 -4.85
CA PRO A 60 1.46 7.29 -6.27
C PRO A 60 2.77 8.03 -6.56
N GLY A 61 3.55 7.53 -7.51
CA GLY A 61 4.89 8.04 -7.86
C GLY A 61 6.04 7.58 -6.97
N PHE A 62 5.77 6.72 -5.98
CA PHE A 62 6.78 6.17 -5.07
C PHE A 62 6.85 4.64 -5.18
N GLY A 63 7.96 4.07 -4.68
CA GLY A 63 8.15 2.63 -4.63
C GLY A 63 8.03 1.96 -6.00
N GLN A 64 7.05 1.06 -6.15
CA GLN A 64 6.73 0.37 -7.40
C GLN A 64 5.38 0.82 -8.01
N SER A 65 4.81 1.92 -7.53
CA SER A 65 3.60 2.52 -8.06
C SER A 65 3.89 3.42 -9.27
N ASP A 66 2.95 3.51 -10.19
CA ASP A 66 3.02 4.49 -11.27
C ASP A 66 2.95 5.92 -10.69
N ALA A 67 3.60 6.86 -11.37
CA ALA A 67 3.44 8.28 -11.10
C ALA A 67 2.08 8.78 -11.65
N PRO A 68 1.37 9.68 -10.92
CA PRO A 68 0.19 10.33 -11.46
C PRO A 68 0.47 11.04 -12.78
N ARG A 69 -0.49 10.99 -13.72
CA ARG A 69 -0.38 11.66 -15.02
C ARG A 69 -0.71 13.16 -14.99
N ALA A 70 -1.21 13.64 -13.86
CA ALA A 70 -1.59 15.03 -13.61
C ALA A 70 -1.41 15.34 -12.13
N GLU A 71 -1.62 16.60 -11.75
CA GLU A 71 -1.69 16.98 -10.34
C GLU A 71 -2.91 16.31 -9.68
N VAL A 72 -2.69 15.72 -8.50
CA VAL A 72 -3.70 14.96 -7.76
C VAL A 72 -3.80 15.50 -6.34
N GLN A 73 -5.03 15.78 -5.91
CA GLN A 73 -5.35 16.28 -4.58
C GLN A 73 -5.50 15.13 -3.57
N ALA A 74 -5.46 15.44 -2.28
CA ALA A 74 -5.39 14.43 -1.21
C ALA A 74 -6.64 13.54 -1.11
N ASP A 75 -7.82 14.07 -1.44
CA ASP A 75 -9.08 13.33 -1.52
C ASP A 75 -9.02 12.21 -2.56
N VAL A 76 -8.43 12.49 -3.72
CA VAL A 76 -8.21 11.49 -4.78
C VAL A 76 -7.25 10.40 -4.31
N TYR A 77 -6.29 10.69 -3.43
CA TYR A 77 -5.45 9.65 -2.83
C TYR A 77 -6.21 8.76 -1.84
N ALA A 78 -7.16 9.30 -1.08
CA ALA A 78 -8.03 8.48 -0.23
C ALA A 78 -8.89 7.52 -1.08
N ASP A 79 -9.39 8.03 -2.19
CA ASP A 79 -10.09 7.27 -3.22
C ASP A 79 -9.24 6.15 -3.85
N VAL A 80 -7.94 6.37 -4.02
CA VAL A 80 -6.99 5.34 -4.47
C VAL A 80 -6.83 4.23 -3.43
N VAL A 81 -6.87 4.56 -2.13
CA VAL A 81 -6.89 3.54 -1.08
C VAL A 81 -8.14 2.67 -1.22
N LEU A 82 -9.31 3.27 -1.52
CA LEU A 82 -10.53 2.51 -1.77
C LEU A 82 -10.40 1.60 -3.00
N ASP A 83 -9.87 2.10 -4.12
CA ASP A 83 -9.62 1.29 -5.32
C ASP A 83 -8.74 0.06 -5.01
N CYS A 84 -7.72 0.24 -4.17
CA CYS A 84 -6.87 -0.86 -3.73
C CYS A 84 -7.63 -1.87 -2.85
N LEU A 85 -8.43 -1.40 -1.90
CA LEU A 85 -9.19 -2.26 -0.99
C LEU A 85 -10.30 -3.04 -1.71
N ASP A 86 -10.95 -2.46 -2.71
CA ASP A 86 -11.99 -3.12 -3.50
C ASP A 86 -11.44 -4.27 -4.39
N ALA A 87 -10.13 -4.26 -4.67
CA ALA A 87 -9.45 -5.26 -5.50
C ALA A 87 -8.69 -6.34 -4.70
N LEU A 88 -8.82 -6.32 -3.36
CA LEU A 88 -8.18 -7.23 -2.41
C LEU A 88 -9.12 -8.33 -1.90
#